data_AF-A0A2W6APP4-F1
#
_entry.id   AF-A0A2W6APP4-F1
#
_cell.length_a   1.000
_cell.length_b   1.000
_cell.length_c   1.000
_cell.angle_alpha   90.00
_cell.angle_beta   90.00
_cell.angle_gamma   90.00
#
_symmetry.space_group_name_H-M   'P 1'
#
loop_
_entity.id
_entity.type
_entity.pdbx_description
1 polymer ?
#
loop_
_entity_poly.entity_id
_entity_poly.type
_entity_poly.pdbx_seq_one_letter_code
_entity_poly.pdbx_strand_id
1 'polypeptide(L)'
;MNVTDSVRAGRYTRQPTGYRAFIPQLLPPTPSVRMDDRLWMLLSSADRALGRLDGSTEALPNPDLFVYMYVHKEAVLSSQIEGTQASLIDVLEFEAQAAEPDQPQDVPEVVNYVAAMNYGLERLSTLPLSLRLLREIHKELLHVRGGERTPGEFRQIQNWIGPPGAALASARFVPPPPHEMHNALDNFERFLHDPAPMPDLLKVGIAHAQFET
;
A
#
# COMPACT_ATOMS: atom_id res chain seq x y z
N MET A 1 -6.72 33.40 9.74
CA MET A 1 -7.65 32.73 8.80
C MET A 1 -7.73 31.29 9.27
N ASN A 2 -8.77 30.95 10.03
CA ASN A 2 -8.85 29.69 10.77
C ASN A 2 -9.06 28.52 9.79
N VAL A 3 -8.03 27.70 9.60
CA VAL A 3 -8.21 26.34 9.12
C VAL A 3 -8.93 25.62 10.25
N THR A 4 -10.23 25.41 10.10
CA THR A 4 -10.95 24.44 10.93
C THR A 4 -10.24 23.10 10.72
N ASP A 5 -9.59 22.58 11.77
CA ASP A 5 -9.02 21.23 11.76
C ASP A 5 -10.15 20.27 11.39
N SER A 6 -10.18 19.85 10.12
CA SER A 6 -11.20 18.96 9.60
C SER A 6 -10.99 17.60 10.23
N VAL A 7 -11.82 17.28 11.22
CA VAL A 7 -11.80 15.99 11.94
C VAL A 7 -12.30 14.81 11.09
N ARG A 8 -12.64 15.05 9.82
CA ARG A 8 -13.26 14.05 8.95
C ARG A 8 -12.34 12.87 8.64
N ALA A 9 -11.05 13.12 8.43
CA ALA A 9 -10.07 12.06 8.18
C ALA A 9 -9.58 11.42 9.50
N GLY A 10 -9.68 12.14 10.61
CA GLY A 10 -9.17 11.75 11.91
C GLY A 10 -8.77 12.95 12.75
N ARG A 11 -8.11 12.69 13.88
CA ARG A 11 -7.73 13.74 14.83
C ARG A 11 -6.40 13.44 15.51
N TYR A 12 -5.66 14.49 15.85
CA TYR A 12 -4.49 14.36 16.70
C TYR A 12 -4.91 14.25 18.18
N THR A 13 -4.52 13.16 18.83
CA THR A 13 -4.79 12.90 20.25
C THR A 13 -3.48 12.88 21.03
N ARG A 14 -3.47 13.55 22.19
CA ARG A 14 -2.31 13.56 23.10
C ARG A 14 -2.19 12.20 23.79
N GLN A 15 -1.02 11.60 23.69
CA GLN A 15 -0.71 10.31 24.28
C GLN A 15 -0.17 10.45 25.72
N PRO A 16 -0.26 9.41 26.57
CA PRO A 16 0.18 9.49 27.96
C PRO A 16 1.64 9.94 28.16
N THR A 17 2.53 9.59 27.22
CA THR A 17 3.94 9.99 27.26
C THR A 17 4.22 11.35 26.62
N GLY A 18 3.18 12.12 26.29
CA GLY A 18 3.27 13.56 25.99
C GLY A 18 3.30 13.95 24.51
N TYR A 19 3.51 13.00 23.59
CA TYR A 19 3.45 13.26 22.14
C TYR A 19 2.00 13.30 21.61
N ARG A 20 1.80 13.79 20.39
CA ARG A 20 0.51 13.75 19.68
C ARG A 20 0.58 12.71 18.57
N ALA A 21 -0.41 11.84 18.50
CA ALA A 21 -0.55 10.84 17.43
C ALA A 21 -1.83 11.12 16.64
N PHE A 22 -1.80 10.89 15.33
CA PHE A 22 -2.99 10.93 14.50
C PHE A 22 -3.80 9.65 14.69
N ILE A 23 -5.09 9.79 14.99
CA ILE A 23 -6.04 8.69 15.10
C ILE A 23 -7.03 8.83 13.93
N PRO A 24 -7.04 7.91 12.96
CA PRO A 24 -7.93 8.01 11.82
C PRO A 24 -9.39 7.82 12.22
N GLN A 25 -10.28 8.46 11.48
CA GLN A 25 -11.70 8.20 11.61
C GLN A 25 -12.02 6.82 11.01
N LEU A 26 -13.06 6.16 11.53
CA LEU A 26 -13.46 4.84 11.04
C LEU A 26 -14.02 4.91 9.60
N LEU A 27 -13.85 3.82 8.88
CA LEU A 27 -14.47 3.53 7.60
C LEU A 27 -15.84 2.82 7.77
N PRO A 28 -16.79 3.01 6.84
CA PRO A 28 -16.74 3.96 5.72
C PRO A 28 -16.80 5.43 6.21
N PRO A 29 -16.25 6.39 5.43
CA PRO A 29 -16.23 7.79 5.84
C PRO A 29 -17.65 8.33 6.03
N THR A 30 -17.86 9.04 7.14
CA THR A 30 -19.14 9.69 7.46
C THR A 30 -18.94 11.20 7.64
N PRO A 31 -19.59 12.05 6.82
CA PRO A 31 -20.41 11.71 5.66
C PRO A 31 -19.59 11.09 4.53
N SER A 32 -20.29 10.37 3.64
CA SER A 32 -19.71 9.71 2.47
C SER A 32 -18.89 10.67 1.61
N VAL A 33 -18.02 10.10 0.76
CA VAL A 33 -17.22 10.91 -0.18
C VAL A 33 -18.17 11.73 -1.06
N ARG A 34 -17.95 13.05 -1.07
CA ARG A 34 -18.71 13.96 -1.91
C ARG A 34 -18.30 13.73 -3.37
N MET A 35 -19.24 13.23 -4.15
CA MET A 35 -19.06 13.03 -5.58
C MET A 35 -19.50 14.29 -6.34
N ASP A 36 -18.54 15.16 -6.66
CA ASP A 36 -18.78 16.29 -7.55
C ASP A 36 -18.60 15.91 -9.03
N ASP A 37 -18.95 16.82 -9.94
CA ASP A 37 -18.91 16.57 -11.38
C ASP A 37 -17.52 16.11 -11.85
N ARG A 38 -16.46 16.64 -11.23
CA ARG A 38 -15.08 16.27 -11.57
C ARG A 38 -14.79 14.84 -11.14
N LEU A 39 -15.13 14.46 -9.91
CA LEU A 39 -14.86 13.12 -9.40
C LEU A 39 -15.68 12.06 -10.15
N TRP A 40 -16.93 12.37 -10.53
CA TRP A 40 -17.74 11.52 -11.41
C TRP A 40 -17.07 11.28 -12.77
N MET A 41 -16.57 12.34 -13.40
CA MET A 41 -15.88 12.22 -14.69
C MET A 41 -14.58 11.44 -14.60
N LEU A 42 -13.81 11.62 -13.51
CA LEU A 42 -12.58 10.85 -13.26
C LEU A 42 -12.87 9.36 -13.04
N LEU A 43 -13.87 9.03 -12.21
CA LEU A 43 -14.28 7.66 -11.97
C LEU A 43 -14.73 6.99 -13.28
N SER A 44 -15.61 7.64 -14.04
CA SER A 44 -16.07 7.11 -15.35
C SER A 44 -14.92 6.92 -16.35
N SER A 45 -13.92 7.82 -16.34
CA SER A 45 -12.75 7.67 -17.21
C SER A 45 -11.86 6.50 -16.77
N ALA A 46 -11.69 6.31 -15.47
CA ALA A 46 -10.87 5.24 -14.89
C ALA A 46 -11.52 3.86 -15.14
N ASP A 47 -12.82 3.72 -14.87
CA ASP A 47 -13.57 2.48 -15.14
C ASP A 47 -13.48 2.08 -16.62
N ARG A 48 -13.65 3.05 -17.54
CA ARG A 48 -13.49 2.79 -18.98
C ARG A 48 -12.08 2.41 -19.37
N ALA A 49 -11.06 2.94 -18.69
CA ALA A 49 -9.67 2.59 -18.96
C ALA A 49 -9.36 1.16 -18.51
N LEU A 50 -9.84 0.77 -17.33
CA LEU A 50 -9.72 -0.60 -16.82
C LEU A 50 -10.50 -1.58 -17.69
N GLY A 51 -11.74 -1.27 -18.06
CA GLY A 51 -12.51 -2.13 -18.96
C GLY A 51 -11.88 -2.29 -20.35
N ARG A 52 -11.18 -1.25 -20.87
CA ARG A 52 -10.40 -1.37 -22.10
C ARG A 52 -9.17 -2.26 -21.92
N LEU A 53 -8.49 -2.15 -20.77
CA LEU A 53 -7.34 -3.01 -20.47
C LEU A 53 -7.78 -4.47 -20.40
N ASP A 54 -8.83 -4.76 -19.65
CA ASP A 54 -9.42 -6.09 -19.51
C ASP A 54 -9.87 -6.67 -20.86
N GLY A 55 -10.55 -5.88 -21.70
CA GLY A 55 -10.89 -6.34 -23.06
C GLY A 55 -9.69 -6.50 -23.99
N SER A 56 -8.60 -5.75 -23.77
CA SER A 56 -7.40 -5.83 -24.64
C SER A 56 -6.55 -7.07 -24.33
N THR A 57 -6.58 -7.58 -23.09
CA THR A 57 -5.81 -8.77 -22.71
C THR A 57 -6.35 -10.03 -23.39
N GLU A 58 -7.64 -10.09 -23.74
CA GLU A 58 -8.23 -11.20 -24.52
C GLU A 58 -7.58 -11.36 -25.91
N ALA A 59 -7.08 -10.28 -26.49
CA ALA A 59 -6.44 -10.29 -27.80
C ALA A 59 -4.92 -10.56 -27.74
N LEU A 60 -4.34 -10.62 -26.55
CA LEU A 60 -2.90 -10.85 -26.39
C LEU A 60 -2.56 -12.33 -26.59
N PRO A 61 -1.49 -12.67 -27.35
CA PRO A 61 -1.05 -14.05 -27.51
C PRO A 61 -0.61 -14.71 -26.20
N ASN A 62 -0.10 -13.92 -25.26
CA ASN A 62 0.31 -14.36 -23.93
C ASN A 62 0.03 -13.25 -22.90
N PRO A 63 -1.17 -13.24 -22.30
CA PRO A 63 -1.53 -12.28 -21.25
C PRO A 63 -0.64 -12.40 -20.01
N ASP A 64 -0.19 -13.61 -19.67
CA ASP A 64 0.64 -13.87 -18.49
C ASP A 64 1.99 -13.17 -18.60
N LEU A 65 2.61 -13.17 -19.80
CA LEU A 65 3.85 -12.42 -20.03
C LEU A 65 3.65 -10.91 -19.87
N PHE A 66 2.49 -10.39 -20.28
CA PHE A 66 2.19 -8.96 -20.13
C PHE A 66 2.01 -8.59 -18.65
N VAL A 67 1.23 -9.39 -17.90
CA VAL A 67 1.07 -9.24 -16.46
C VAL A 67 2.41 -9.33 -15.76
N TYR A 68 3.22 -10.34 -16.10
CA TYR A 68 4.58 -10.51 -15.58
C TYR A 68 5.39 -9.21 -15.75
N MET A 69 5.51 -8.69 -16.97
CA MET A 69 6.29 -7.48 -17.25
C MET A 69 5.74 -6.25 -16.53
N TYR A 70 4.42 -6.13 -16.37
CA TYR A 70 3.82 -5.02 -15.64
C TYR A 70 4.05 -5.10 -14.14
N VAL A 71 3.98 -6.29 -13.53
CA VAL A 71 4.30 -6.47 -12.11
C VAL A 71 5.75 -6.06 -11.83
N HIS A 72 6.68 -6.42 -12.71
CA HIS A 72 8.09 -6.00 -12.59
C HIS A 72 8.25 -4.49 -12.75
N LYS A 73 7.55 -3.90 -13.72
CA LYS A 73 7.59 -2.46 -13.93
C LYS A 73 7.03 -1.70 -12.73
N GLU A 74 5.90 -2.13 -12.17
CA GLU A 74 5.32 -1.54 -10.97
C GLU A 74 6.22 -1.73 -9.75
N ALA A 75 6.85 -2.89 -9.58
CA ALA A 75 7.82 -3.15 -8.51
C ALA A 75 9.01 -2.17 -8.60
N VAL A 76 9.60 -1.99 -9.79
CA VAL A 76 10.68 -1.03 -10.03
C VAL A 76 10.22 0.39 -9.68
N LEU A 77 9.05 0.82 -10.17
CA LEU A 77 8.54 2.17 -9.93
C LEU A 77 8.21 2.40 -8.45
N SER A 78 7.63 1.41 -7.77
CA SER A 78 7.32 1.47 -6.34
C SER A 78 8.60 1.58 -5.51
N SER A 79 9.60 0.74 -5.78
CA SER A 79 10.88 0.78 -5.07
C SER A 79 11.64 2.08 -5.34
N GLN A 80 11.54 2.68 -6.53
CA GLN A 80 12.16 3.98 -6.83
C GLN A 80 11.60 5.12 -5.97
N ILE A 81 10.34 5.05 -5.54
CA ILE A 81 9.76 6.02 -4.58
C ILE A 81 10.47 5.91 -3.22
N GLU A 82 10.90 4.70 -2.85
CA GLU A 82 11.66 4.40 -1.62
C GLU A 82 13.17 4.66 -1.74
N GLY A 83 13.65 5.05 -2.93
CA GLY A 83 15.02 5.48 -3.21
C GLY A 83 15.90 4.47 -3.95
N THR A 84 15.36 3.31 -4.31
CA THR A 84 16.03 2.25 -5.08
C THR A 84 16.49 2.75 -6.45
N GLN A 85 17.68 2.32 -6.90
CA GLN A 85 18.26 2.75 -8.20
C GLN A 85 18.15 1.70 -9.33
N ALA A 86 17.46 0.59 -9.09
CA ALA A 86 17.31 -0.48 -10.08
C ALA A 86 16.42 -0.06 -11.27
N SER A 87 16.76 -0.56 -12.46
CA SER A 87 15.94 -0.48 -13.67
C SER A 87 15.24 -1.81 -13.95
N LEU A 88 14.24 -1.79 -14.85
CA LEU A 88 13.57 -3.01 -15.30
C LEU A 88 14.53 -4.00 -15.99
N ILE A 89 15.54 -3.49 -16.70
CA ILE A 89 16.54 -4.32 -17.38
C ILE A 89 17.39 -5.06 -16.34
N ASP A 90 17.85 -4.36 -15.30
CA ASP A 90 18.67 -4.96 -14.24
C ASP A 90 17.94 -6.14 -13.56
N VAL A 91 16.64 -5.97 -13.30
CA VAL A 91 15.81 -7.01 -12.69
C VAL A 91 15.70 -8.23 -13.60
N LEU A 92 15.42 -8.03 -14.89
CA LEU A 92 15.30 -9.13 -15.85
C LEU A 92 16.63 -9.87 -16.08
N GLU A 93 17.75 -9.14 -16.12
CA GLU A 93 19.09 -9.72 -16.23
C GLU A 93 19.45 -10.54 -14.99
N PHE A 94 19.06 -10.05 -13.81
CA PHE A 94 19.25 -10.77 -12.55
C PHE A 94 18.48 -12.09 -12.54
N GLU A 95 17.20 -12.09 -12.91
CA GLU A 95 16.38 -13.30 -12.97
C GLU A 95 16.87 -14.30 -14.03
N ALA A 96 17.37 -13.79 -15.16
CA ALA A 96 17.94 -14.60 -16.23
C ALA A 96 19.33 -15.19 -15.89
N GLN A 97 19.87 -14.92 -14.69
CA GLN A 97 21.24 -15.27 -14.30
C GLN A 97 22.30 -14.73 -15.28
N ALA A 98 21.97 -13.62 -15.95
CA ALA A 98 22.83 -12.89 -16.88
C ALA A 98 23.45 -11.63 -16.23
N ALA A 99 23.29 -11.50 -14.91
CA ALA A 99 23.75 -10.36 -14.12
C ALA A 99 25.26 -10.14 -14.23
N GLU A 100 25.64 -8.89 -14.51
CA GLU A 100 27.02 -8.45 -14.40
C GLU A 100 27.42 -8.14 -12.94
N PRO A 101 28.73 -8.16 -12.60
CA PRO A 101 29.21 -7.90 -11.24
C PRO A 101 28.81 -6.53 -10.65
N ASP A 102 28.50 -5.55 -11.50
CA ASP A 102 28.19 -4.16 -11.13
C ASP A 102 26.68 -3.87 -11.02
N GLN A 103 25.82 -4.90 -10.91
CA GLN A 103 24.39 -4.67 -10.75
C GLN A 103 24.04 -3.85 -9.48
N PRO A 104 22.98 -3.02 -9.54
CA PRO A 104 22.54 -2.24 -8.39
C PRO A 104 22.25 -3.15 -7.18
N GLN A 105 22.73 -2.75 -6.00
CA GLN A 105 22.55 -3.53 -4.77
C GLN A 105 21.08 -3.72 -4.37
N ASP A 106 20.19 -2.88 -4.92
CA ASP A 106 18.78 -2.89 -4.61
C ASP A 106 17.95 -3.84 -5.52
N VAL A 107 18.54 -4.47 -6.54
CA VAL A 107 17.81 -5.40 -7.44
C VAL A 107 17.10 -6.52 -6.67
N PRO A 108 17.73 -7.17 -5.66
CA PRO A 108 17.04 -8.18 -4.86
C PRO A 108 15.79 -7.66 -4.14
N GLU A 109 15.72 -6.37 -3.79
CA GLU A 109 14.55 -5.75 -3.16
C GLU A 109 13.36 -5.74 -4.14
N VAL A 110 13.62 -5.38 -5.40
CA VAL A 110 12.60 -5.35 -6.46
C VAL A 110 12.10 -6.75 -6.82
N VAL A 111 13.02 -7.72 -6.93
CA VAL A 111 12.65 -9.13 -7.16
C VAL A 111 11.77 -9.66 -6.02
N ASN A 112 12.11 -9.30 -4.78
CA ASN A 112 11.33 -9.70 -3.62
C ASN A 112 9.94 -9.05 -3.58
N TYR A 113 9.81 -7.81 -4.06
CA TYR A 113 8.52 -7.16 -4.26
C TYR A 113 7.64 -7.94 -5.26
N VAL A 114 8.20 -8.32 -6.41
CA VAL A 114 7.50 -9.14 -7.43
C VAL A 114 7.04 -10.46 -6.81
N ALA A 115 7.92 -11.14 -6.07
CA ALA A 115 7.61 -12.40 -5.40
C ALA A 115 6.46 -12.24 -4.39
N ALA A 116 6.49 -11.18 -3.56
CA ALA A 116 5.46 -10.90 -2.58
C ALA A 116 4.10 -10.59 -3.23
N MET A 117 4.09 -9.85 -4.35
CA MET A 117 2.88 -9.56 -5.12
C MET A 117 2.26 -10.84 -5.70
N ASN A 118 3.06 -11.65 -6.38
CA ASN A 118 2.61 -12.92 -6.97
C ASN A 118 2.10 -13.88 -5.90
N TYR A 119 2.81 -14.00 -4.78
CA TYR A 119 2.36 -14.75 -3.62
C TYR A 119 0.97 -14.29 -3.15
N GLY A 120 0.78 -12.98 -2.99
CA GLY A 120 -0.52 -12.42 -2.60
C GLY A 120 -1.65 -12.77 -3.56
N LEU A 121 -1.40 -12.61 -4.87
CA LEU A 121 -2.36 -12.92 -5.93
C LEU A 121 -2.75 -14.41 -5.95
N GLU A 122 -1.77 -15.31 -5.86
CA GLU A 122 -2.02 -16.75 -5.80
C GLU A 122 -2.83 -17.15 -4.55
N ARG A 123 -2.51 -16.55 -3.40
CA ARG A 123 -3.18 -16.86 -2.12
C ARG A 123 -4.65 -16.42 -2.09
N LEU A 124 -5.04 -15.41 -2.86
CA LEU A 124 -6.44 -14.95 -2.96
C LEU A 124 -7.41 -16.05 -3.41
N SER A 125 -6.92 -17.10 -4.09
CA SER A 125 -7.72 -18.27 -4.46
C SER A 125 -8.26 -19.08 -3.27
N THR A 126 -7.62 -18.96 -2.09
CA THR A 126 -7.95 -19.76 -0.88
C THR A 126 -8.09 -18.93 0.38
N LEU A 127 -7.60 -17.70 0.41
CA LEU A 127 -7.68 -16.79 1.53
C LEU A 127 -8.20 -15.43 1.03
N PRO A 128 -9.36 -14.94 1.49
CA PRO A 128 -9.85 -13.63 1.09
C PRO A 128 -8.88 -12.53 1.56
N LEU A 129 -8.96 -11.36 0.91
CA LEU A 129 -8.21 -10.18 1.32
C LEU A 129 -8.47 -9.89 2.80
N SER A 130 -7.43 -9.96 3.61
CA SER A 130 -7.53 -9.98 5.07
C SER A 130 -6.25 -9.45 5.69
N LEU A 131 -6.29 -9.06 6.97
CA LEU A 131 -5.09 -8.69 7.72
C LEU A 131 -4.09 -9.86 7.78
N ARG A 132 -4.60 -11.09 7.78
CA ARG A 132 -3.76 -12.29 7.65
C ARG A 132 -3.02 -12.30 6.33
N LEU A 133 -3.71 -12.12 5.20
CA LEU A 133 -3.06 -12.09 3.89
C LEU A 133 -2.04 -10.94 3.78
N LEU A 134 -2.38 -9.75 4.28
CA LEU A 134 -1.47 -8.61 4.30
C LEU A 134 -0.19 -8.90 5.09
N ARG A 135 -0.29 -9.62 6.21
CA ARG A 135 0.87 -10.08 6.99
C ARG A 135 1.68 -11.14 6.25
N GLU A 136 1.03 -12.08 5.56
CA GLU A 136 1.72 -13.06 4.72
C GLU A 136 2.53 -12.34 3.61
N ILE A 137 1.92 -11.39 2.89
CA ILE A 137 2.59 -10.56 1.86
C ILE A 137 3.73 -9.73 2.45
N HIS A 138 3.50 -9.06 3.59
CA HIS A 138 4.51 -8.25 4.27
C HIS A 138 5.73 -9.08 4.72
N LYS A 139 5.50 -10.34 5.10
CA LYS A 139 6.58 -11.27 5.45
C LYS A 139 7.46 -11.57 4.25
N GLU A 140 6.85 -11.89 3.11
CA GLU A 140 7.57 -12.12 1.86
C GLU A 140 8.33 -10.85 1.46
N LEU A 141 7.67 -9.68 1.47
CA LEU A 141 8.26 -8.40 1.05
C LEU A 141 9.49 -7.98 1.87
N LEU A 142 9.52 -8.24 3.18
CA LEU A 142 10.64 -7.87 4.05
C LEU A 142 11.74 -8.93 4.14
N HIS A 143 11.69 -10.00 3.35
CA HIS A 143 12.69 -11.08 3.42
C HIS A 143 14.13 -10.61 3.16
N VAL A 144 14.32 -9.55 2.36
CA VAL A 144 15.64 -9.01 2.00
C VAL A 144 16.00 -7.81 2.87
N ARG A 145 15.46 -6.63 2.58
CA ARG A 145 15.72 -5.39 3.32
C ARG A 145 14.65 -5.21 4.39
N GLY A 146 15.08 -4.95 5.63
CA GLY A 146 14.15 -4.83 6.75
C GLY A 146 13.72 -6.16 7.37
N GLY A 147 14.40 -7.26 7.05
CA GLY A 147 14.16 -8.58 7.65
C GLY A 147 14.32 -8.61 9.17
N GLU A 148 15.07 -7.67 9.73
CA GLU A 148 15.20 -7.43 11.17
C GLU A 148 13.99 -6.72 11.80
N ARG A 149 13.05 -6.21 10.99
CA ARG A 149 11.91 -5.38 11.41
C ARG A 149 10.60 -6.18 11.55
N THR A 150 10.71 -7.36 12.15
CA THR A 150 9.58 -8.28 12.41
C THR A 150 8.69 -8.53 11.18
N PRO A 151 9.22 -9.20 10.12
CA PRO A 151 8.45 -9.54 8.92
C PRO A 151 7.14 -10.28 9.24
N GLY A 152 6.06 -9.84 8.61
CA GLY A 152 4.73 -10.39 8.82
C GLY A 152 4.07 -10.08 10.16
N GLU A 153 4.62 -9.15 10.95
CA GLU A 153 4.00 -8.69 12.19
C GLU A 153 3.55 -7.23 12.08
N PHE A 154 2.46 -6.90 12.77
CA PHE A 154 2.12 -5.50 13.02
C PHE A 154 3.05 -4.93 14.10
N ARG A 155 3.40 -3.65 13.96
CA ARG A 155 4.30 -3.00 14.92
C ARG A 155 3.72 -3.01 16.34
N GLN A 156 4.58 -3.31 17.30
CA GLN A 156 4.27 -3.25 18.73
C GLN A 156 4.80 -1.97 19.41
N ILE A 157 5.64 -1.22 18.69
CA ILE A 157 6.30 0.00 19.16
C ILE A 157 5.82 1.17 18.29
N GLN A 158 5.74 2.36 18.89
CA GLN A 158 5.40 3.59 18.17
C GLN A 158 6.50 3.93 17.16
N ASN A 159 6.14 4.04 15.88
CA ASN A 159 6.96 4.64 14.84
C ASN A 159 6.55 6.11 14.60
N TRP A 160 7.35 6.84 13.81
CA TRP A 160 7.05 8.20 13.39
C TRP A 160 7.76 8.54 12.09
N ILE A 161 7.24 9.55 11.38
CA ILE A 161 7.82 10.08 10.15
C ILE A 161 8.39 11.46 10.47
N GLY A 162 9.66 11.66 10.19
CA GLY A 162 10.35 12.93 10.39
C GLY A 162 11.70 12.95 9.67
N PRO A 163 12.43 14.08 9.74
CA PRO A 163 13.80 14.15 9.23
C PRO A 163 14.68 13.04 9.83
N PRO A 164 15.79 12.66 9.16
CA PRO A 164 16.73 11.69 9.70
C PRO A 164 17.15 12.05 11.13
N GLY A 165 17.04 11.08 12.06
CA GLY A 165 17.37 11.28 13.48
C GLY A 165 16.37 12.09 14.29
N ALA A 166 15.21 12.46 13.72
CA ALA A 166 14.18 13.16 14.46
C ALA A 166 13.68 12.33 15.65
N ALA A 167 13.55 12.96 16.81
CA ALA A 167 12.87 12.37 17.94
C ALA A 167 11.35 12.48 17.74
N LEU A 168 10.59 11.70 18.50
CA LEU A 168 9.11 11.73 18.48
C LEU A 168 8.53 13.13 18.70
N ALA A 169 9.21 13.98 19.46
CA ALA A 169 8.81 15.37 19.72
C ALA A 169 8.94 16.30 18.50
N SER A 170 9.81 15.98 17.54
CA SER A 170 10.05 16.75 16.32
C SER A 170 9.58 16.03 15.05
N ALA A 171 8.81 14.94 15.21
CA ALA A 171 8.24 14.20 14.10
C ALA A 171 7.25 15.07 13.29
N ARG A 172 7.27 14.92 11.96
CA ARG A 172 6.31 15.55 11.05
C ARG A 172 4.95 14.87 11.14
N PHE A 173 4.94 13.56 11.34
CA PHE A 173 3.74 12.76 11.47
C PHE A 173 3.99 11.61 12.45
N VAL A 174 3.01 11.35 13.31
CA VAL A 174 3.03 10.21 14.23
C VAL A 174 1.74 9.43 13.99
N PRO A 175 1.82 8.21 13.40
CA PRO A 175 0.66 7.37 13.12
C PRO A 175 0.01 6.85 14.43
N PRO A 176 -1.13 6.15 14.35
CA PRO A 176 -1.83 5.65 15.52
C PRO A 176 -0.93 4.89 16.49
N PRO A 177 -1.08 5.03 17.82
CA PRO A 177 -0.38 4.14 18.74
C PRO A 177 -0.82 2.68 18.52
N PRO A 178 0.02 1.67 18.86
CA PRO A 178 -0.25 0.27 18.53
C PRO A 178 -1.67 -0.22 18.90
N HIS A 179 -2.19 0.20 20.06
CA HIS A 179 -3.54 -0.16 20.49
C HIS A 179 -4.64 0.45 19.61
N GLU A 180 -4.50 1.71 19.16
CA GLU A 180 -5.45 2.33 18.23
C GLU A 180 -5.27 1.82 16.79
N MET A 181 -4.04 1.48 16.41
CA MET A 181 -3.75 0.85 15.12
C MET A 181 -4.51 -0.47 14.99
N HIS A 182 -4.53 -1.32 16.02
CA HIS A 182 -5.30 -2.57 15.97
C HIS A 182 -6.81 -2.33 15.81
N ASN A 183 -7.36 -1.31 16.48
CA ASN A 183 -8.76 -0.91 16.29
C ASN A 183 -9.02 -0.43 14.85
N ALA A 184 -8.10 0.37 14.29
CA ALA A 184 -8.20 0.87 12.93
C ALA A 184 -8.09 -0.27 11.89
N LEU A 185 -7.19 -1.23 12.10
CA LEU A 185 -7.02 -2.40 11.23
C LEU A 185 -8.24 -3.33 11.25
N ASP A 186 -8.83 -3.57 12.42
CA ASP A 186 -10.08 -4.34 12.55
C ASP A 186 -11.24 -3.66 11.78
N ASN A 187 -11.37 -2.34 11.91
CA ASN A 187 -12.34 -1.59 11.12
C ASN A 187 -12.03 -1.59 9.62
N PHE A 188 -10.76 -1.48 9.25
CA PHE A 188 -10.30 -1.53 7.85
C PHE A 188 -10.67 -2.87 7.20
N GLU A 189 -10.39 -4.00 7.86
CA GLU A 189 -10.75 -5.32 7.34
C GLU A 189 -12.26 -5.47 7.18
N ARG A 190 -13.05 -5.01 8.14
CA ARG A 190 -14.52 -4.99 8.01
C ARG A 190 -14.97 -4.15 6.81
N PHE A 191 -14.34 -3.00 6.58
CA PHE A 191 -14.66 -2.14 5.43
C PHE A 191 -14.33 -2.81 4.09
N LEU A 192 -13.22 -3.54 3.98
CA LEU A 192 -12.88 -4.28 2.77
C LEU A 192 -13.99 -5.26 2.36
N HIS A 193 -14.67 -5.86 3.34
CA HIS A 193 -15.77 -6.82 3.14
C HIS A 193 -17.17 -6.21 3.26
N ASP A 194 -17.29 -4.89 3.43
CA ASP A 194 -18.59 -4.23 3.54
C ASP A 194 -19.41 -4.42 2.25
N PRO A 195 -20.61 -5.04 2.32
CA PRO A 195 -21.46 -5.28 1.16
C PRO A 195 -22.23 -4.03 0.70
N ALA A 196 -22.13 -2.91 1.42
CA ALA A 196 -22.75 -1.66 1.01
C ALA A 196 -22.30 -1.24 -0.41
N PRO A 197 -23.21 -0.85 -1.30
CA PRO A 197 -22.85 -0.47 -2.67
C PRO A 197 -21.86 0.69 -2.72
N MET A 198 -20.69 0.45 -3.32
CA MET A 198 -19.65 1.45 -3.57
C MET A 198 -18.88 1.05 -4.83
N PRO A 199 -18.56 1.98 -5.75
CA PRO A 199 -17.68 1.68 -6.87
C PRO A 199 -16.31 1.18 -6.38
N ASP A 200 -15.79 0.12 -6.99
CA ASP A 200 -14.57 -0.55 -6.53
C ASP A 200 -13.37 0.40 -6.45
N LEU A 201 -13.18 1.27 -7.46
CA LEU A 201 -12.08 2.24 -7.45
C LEU A 201 -12.20 3.26 -6.32
N LEU A 202 -13.41 3.63 -5.92
CA LEU A 202 -13.61 4.50 -4.77
C LEU A 202 -13.28 3.74 -3.47
N LYS A 203 -13.70 2.48 -3.36
CA LYS A 203 -13.41 1.63 -2.21
C LYS A 203 -11.91 1.40 -2.04
N VAL A 204 -11.21 1.07 -3.13
CA VAL A 204 -9.74 0.93 -3.17
C VAL A 204 -9.04 2.23 -2.79
N GLY A 205 -9.46 3.36 -3.33
CA GLY A 205 -8.86 4.67 -3.00
C GLY A 205 -9.02 5.05 -1.52
N ILE A 206 -10.19 4.79 -0.94
CA ILE A 206 -10.45 5.03 0.49
C ILE A 206 -9.63 4.08 1.36
N ALA A 207 -9.61 2.78 1.02
CA ALA A 207 -8.86 1.76 1.74
C ALA A 207 -7.35 2.11 1.75
N HIS A 208 -6.80 2.45 0.57
CA HIS A 208 -5.40 2.84 0.44
C HIS A 208 -5.08 4.07 1.31
N ALA A 209 -5.88 5.14 1.22
CA ALA A 209 -5.66 6.34 2.05
C ALA A 209 -5.69 6.05 3.55
N GLN A 210 -6.59 5.15 4.00
CA GLN A 210 -6.67 4.74 5.40
C GLN A 210 -5.46 3.91 5.83
N PHE A 211 -4.99 2.99 5.00
CA PHE A 211 -3.88 2.09 5.34
C PHE A 211 -2.54 2.85 5.50
N GLU A 212 -2.35 3.92 4.74
CA GLU A 212 -1.18 4.81 4.80
C GLU A 212 -1.13 5.74 6.03
N THR A 213 -2.23 5.78 6.82
CA THR A 213 -2.40 6.71 7.94
C THR A 213 -1.99 6.12 9.28
#